data_AF-A7ILN8-F1
#
_entry.id   AF-A7ILN8-F1
#
_cell.length_a   1.000
_cell.length_b   1.000
_cell.length_c   1.000
_cell.angle_alpha   90.00
_cell.angle_beta   90.00
_cell.angle_gamma   90.00
#
_symmetry.space_group_name_H-M   'P 1'
#
loop_
_entity.id
_entity.type
_entity.pdbx_description
1 polymer ?
#
loop_
_entity_poly.entity_id
_entity_poly.type
_entity_poly.pdbx_seq_one_letter_code
_entity_poly.pdbx_strand_id
1 'polypeptide(L)'
;MASWWPFGRRSQTKASAAGSVISAWNVGQPVWTDRRYDRIADEAYVRNAVAHRCVKMIASAAATIPWLLADTKGREVEESPLLDLLRRPAPGIGGHSLFEAFYAYLLLAGNTYLEAVAPADGKPPRELWTLRPDRTRVIPGAYGRPEAYEYEANGQKMTWQVDPLTGEGPILHLKEFHPINDWYGLSRVDPAAYAVDRHNAASAHNMALLQNGARPSGALIFKPVVVNGSAQSAPKEAVEAAEARLKERHGGFENAGRPMVLGGNVDWQEMGITPKDMDFGAGKDDAARDICTAFGVPHILIVPGASTYNNVREATLGLYEDTVLPLVDKAVDALDAWLTPRFDDRLRLGVDLDEVPALEPRRESKRKATIELFEKRLITRDEARDALQYEPLPDATQFDPDAQVLSALVDAYTKDALPIEMLWRYARSIGLSVQTDEELLAALTAERDLRAAEEAGASLGDTGQPAADTQADPAAP
;
A
#
# COMPACT_ATOMS: atom_id res chain seq x y z
N MET A 1 3.22 9.95 -72.23
CA MET A 1 2.30 9.32 -71.26
C MET A 1 3.10 8.94 -70.02
N ALA A 2 3.20 9.84 -69.05
CA ALA A 2 3.85 9.59 -67.76
C ALA A 2 2.81 9.83 -66.66
N SER A 3 2.39 8.76 -65.98
CA SER A 3 1.41 8.81 -64.89
C SER A 3 2.12 8.93 -63.55
N TRP A 4 1.92 10.10 -62.98
CA TRP A 4 1.96 10.53 -61.59
C TRP A 4 1.43 9.47 -60.58
N TRP A 5 2.19 9.17 -59.52
CA TRP A 5 1.63 8.84 -58.20
C TRP A 5 2.66 9.02 -57.08
N PRO A 6 2.49 9.98 -56.16
CA PRO A 6 3.35 10.16 -54.99
C PRO A 6 2.63 9.65 -53.74
N PHE A 7 2.92 8.42 -53.31
CA PHE A 7 2.66 8.01 -51.93
C PHE A 7 4.01 7.74 -51.26
N GLY A 8 4.71 8.81 -50.93
CA GLY A 8 5.62 8.76 -49.80
C GLY A 8 4.79 8.48 -48.55
N ARG A 9 5.11 7.39 -47.84
CA ARG A 9 4.59 7.16 -46.48
C ARG A 9 4.84 8.45 -45.69
N ARG A 10 3.78 9.20 -45.38
CA ARG A 10 3.87 10.28 -44.39
C ARG A 10 4.31 9.62 -43.09
N SER A 11 5.57 9.82 -42.72
CA SER A 11 6.04 9.61 -41.35
C SER A 11 5.06 10.38 -40.45
N GLN A 12 4.20 9.66 -39.74
CA GLN A 12 3.34 10.28 -38.74
C GLN A 12 4.25 10.65 -37.57
N THR A 13 4.69 11.90 -37.53
CA THR A 13 5.31 12.48 -36.33
C THR A 13 4.24 12.64 -35.26
N LYS A 14 4.08 11.61 -34.42
CA LYS A 14 3.31 11.67 -33.18
C LYS A 14 4.14 12.41 -32.12
N ALA A 15 4.16 13.73 -32.20
CA ALA A 15 4.94 14.57 -31.28
C ALA A 15 4.03 15.55 -30.52
N SER A 16 4.31 15.73 -29.23
CA SER A 16 3.64 16.74 -28.41
C SER A 16 4.13 18.14 -28.78
N ALA A 17 3.19 19.05 -29.07
CA ALA A 17 3.52 20.45 -29.36
C ALA A 17 4.13 21.14 -28.13
N ALA A 18 3.58 20.91 -26.93
CA ALA A 18 4.13 21.48 -25.69
C ALA A 18 5.50 20.87 -25.33
N GLY A 19 5.67 19.55 -25.54
CA GLY A 19 6.95 18.88 -25.27
C GLY A 19 8.11 19.42 -26.11
N SER A 20 7.83 19.87 -27.33
CA SER A 20 8.85 20.51 -28.18
C SER A 20 9.38 21.83 -27.60
N VAL A 21 8.56 22.55 -26.82
CA VAL A 21 8.96 23.81 -26.16
C VAL A 21 9.74 23.54 -24.87
N ILE A 22 9.32 22.55 -24.08
CA ILE A 22 10.02 22.13 -22.84
C ILE A 22 11.44 21.67 -23.16
N SER A 23 11.60 20.89 -24.23
CA SER A 23 12.89 20.35 -24.64
C SER A 23 13.87 21.42 -25.12
N ALA A 24 13.42 22.51 -25.74
CA ALA A 24 14.26 23.53 -26.39
C ALA A 24 15.35 24.16 -25.50
N TRP A 25 15.19 24.14 -24.17
CA TRP A 25 16.13 24.75 -23.23
C TRP A 25 17.22 23.80 -22.72
N ASN A 26 16.99 22.48 -22.72
CA ASN A 26 17.85 21.48 -22.04
C ASN A 26 18.18 20.23 -22.89
N VAL A 27 17.96 20.25 -24.21
CA VAL A 27 18.24 19.08 -25.07
C VAL A 27 19.68 18.57 -24.89
N GLY A 28 19.82 17.28 -24.59
CA GLY A 28 21.11 16.58 -24.52
C GLY A 28 21.98 16.92 -23.31
N GLN A 29 21.51 17.76 -22.38
CA GLN A 29 22.21 18.06 -21.12
C GLN A 29 21.55 17.31 -19.96
N PRO A 30 22.32 16.64 -19.07
CA PRO A 30 21.73 15.94 -17.93
C PRO A 30 21.06 16.93 -16.98
N VAL A 31 19.78 16.69 -16.67
CA VAL A 31 19.04 17.49 -15.68
C VAL A 31 19.15 16.78 -14.34
N TRP A 32 19.54 17.52 -13.31
CA TRP A 32 19.65 17.00 -11.95
C TRP A 32 18.36 17.21 -11.19
N THR A 33 18.05 16.29 -10.26
CA THR A 33 17.00 16.52 -9.27
C THR A 33 17.38 17.71 -8.40
N ASP A 34 16.46 18.65 -8.19
CA ASP A 34 16.70 19.89 -7.43
C ASP A 34 17.08 19.65 -5.95
N ARG A 35 16.75 18.46 -5.41
CA ARG A 35 17.00 18.07 -4.01
C ARG A 35 17.95 16.87 -3.91
N ARG A 36 18.79 16.93 -2.86
CA ARG A 36 19.77 15.91 -2.51
C ARG A 36 19.11 14.72 -1.81
N TYR A 37 18.71 13.72 -2.60
CA TYR A 37 18.12 12.46 -2.13
C TYR A 37 18.93 11.79 -1.02
N ASP A 38 20.26 11.83 -1.10
CA ASP A 38 21.18 11.26 -0.11
C ASP A 38 20.90 11.80 1.30
N ARG A 39 20.64 13.10 1.43
CA ARG A 39 20.31 13.72 2.73
C ARG A 39 18.90 13.35 3.19
N ILE A 40 17.92 13.39 2.28
CA ILE A 40 16.54 13.03 2.59
C ILE A 40 16.46 11.58 3.07
N ALA A 41 17.16 10.67 2.40
CA ALA A 41 17.22 9.27 2.79
C ALA A 41 17.89 9.09 4.16
N ASP A 42 18.99 9.80 4.44
CA ASP A 42 19.65 9.74 5.76
C ASP A 42 18.74 10.29 6.88
N GLU A 43 18.16 11.47 6.70
CA GLU A 43 17.36 12.15 7.71
C GLU A 43 16.01 11.48 7.96
N ALA A 44 15.30 11.08 6.90
CA ALA A 44 13.95 10.53 6.99
C ALA A 44 13.92 9.00 7.08
N TYR A 45 14.82 8.26 6.40
CA TYR A 45 14.74 6.79 6.38
C TYR A 45 15.74 6.12 7.32
N VAL A 46 16.95 6.67 7.49
CA VAL A 46 17.99 6.06 8.34
C VAL A 46 17.86 6.51 9.80
N ARG A 47 17.66 7.81 10.04
CA ARG A 47 17.64 8.39 11.40
C ARG A 47 16.26 8.45 12.04
N ASN A 48 15.20 8.59 11.26
CA ASN A 48 13.84 8.78 11.78
C ASN A 48 13.05 7.46 11.77
N ALA A 49 12.78 6.91 12.96
CA ALA A 49 12.06 5.64 13.10
C ALA A 49 10.61 5.66 12.56
N VAL A 50 9.91 6.79 12.66
CA VAL A 50 8.52 6.94 12.21
C VAL A 50 8.46 6.92 10.69
N ALA A 51 9.25 7.76 10.03
CA ALA A 51 9.32 7.80 8.57
C ALA A 51 9.87 6.48 7.99
N HIS A 52 10.90 5.89 8.61
CA HIS A 52 11.38 4.54 8.27
C HIS A 52 10.24 3.52 8.28
N ARG A 53 9.47 3.47 9.39
CA ARG A 53 8.38 2.51 9.54
C ARG A 53 7.27 2.75 8.53
N CYS A 54 6.91 3.99 8.22
CA CYS A 54 5.92 4.32 7.20
C CYS A 54 6.33 3.79 5.83
N VAL A 55 7.55 4.11 5.38
CA VAL A 55 8.08 3.64 4.10
C VAL A 55 8.15 2.13 4.05
N LYS A 56 8.72 1.50 5.09
CA LYS A 56 8.85 0.04 5.16
C LYS A 56 7.48 -0.66 5.16
N MET A 57 6.50 -0.12 5.86
CA MET A 57 5.15 -0.68 5.92
C MET A 57 4.47 -0.64 4.55
N ILE A 58 4.49 0.50 3.86
CA ILE A 58 3.90 0.64 2.52
C ILE A 58 4.64 -0.24 1.52
N ALA A 59 5.97 -0.13 1.47
CA ALA A 59 6.79 -0.83 0.47
C ALA A 59 6.70 -2.36 0.62
N SER A 60 6.77 -2.89 1.84
CA SER A 60 6.63 -4.32 2.07
C SER A 60 5.19 -4.81 1.83
N ALA A 61 4.16 -4.02 2.18
CA ALA A 61 2.77 -4.37 1.86
C ALA A 61 2.55 -4.45 0.34
N ALA A 62 2.99 -3.42 -0.39
CA ALA A 62 2.90 -3.36 -1.85
C ALA A 62 3.66 -4.51 -2.54
N ALA A 63 4.86 -4.85 -2.04
CA ALA A 63 5.69 -5.91 -2.58
C ALA A 63 5.22 -7.34 -2.23
N THR A 64 4.24 -7.50 -1.34
CA THR A 64 3.67 -8.81 -0.97
C THR A 64 2.47 -9.17 -1.85
N ILE A 65 1.88 -8.18 -2.54
CA ILE A 65 0.71 -8.41 -3.39
C ILE A 65 1.14 -9.29 -4.59
N PRO A 66 0.48 -10.44 -4.82
CA PRO A 66 0.80 -11.32 -5.93
C PRO A 66 0.49 -10.67 -7.29
N TRP A 67 1.35 -10.95 -8.26
CA TRP A 67 1.12 -10.58 -9.65
C TRP A 67 0.16 -11.57 -10.31
N LEU A 68 -0.81 -11.05 -11.05
CA LEU A 68 -1.72 -11.82 -11.88
C LEU A 68 -1.48 -11.48 -13.34
N LEU A 69 -1.62 -12.46 -14.22
CA LEU A 69 -1.48 -12.27 -15.66
C LEU A 69 -2.74 -12.77 -16.35
N ALA A 70 -3.33 -11.95 -17.22
CA ALA A 70 -4.52 -12.32 -17.98
C ALA A 70 -4.29 -12.17 -19.49
N ASP A 71 -4.98 -12.98 -20.29
CA ASP A 71 -5.02 -12.82 -21.74
C ASP A 71 -6.03 -11.72 -22.18
N THR A 72 -6.07 -11.39 -23.47
CA THR A 72 -7.04 -10.43 -24.03
C THR A 72 -8.52 -10.80 -23.82
N LYS A 73 -8.80 -12.06 -23.45
CA LYS A 73 -10.15 -12.56 -23.16
C LYS A 73 -10.45 -12.57 -21.67
N GLY A 74 -9.54 -12.07 -20.82
CA GLY A 74 -9.68 -12.04 -19.37
C GLY A 74 -9.42 -13.37 -18.68
N ARG A 75 -8.83 -14.36 -19.37
CA ARG A 75 -8.47 -15.65 -18.77
C ARG A 75 -7.11 -15.56 -18.10
N GLU A 76 -7.02 -16.06 -16.89
CA GLU A 76 -5.78 -16.09 -16.14
C GLU A 76 -4.74 -17.02 -16.78
N VAL A 77 -3.49 -16.59 -16.76
CA VAL A 77 -2.33 -17.31 -17.28
C VAL A 77 -1.40 -17.60 -16.11
N GLU A 78 -1.42 -18.84 -15.63
CA GLU A 78 -0.64 -19.27 -14.46
C GLU A 78 0.86 -19.41 -14.75
N GLU A 79 1.21 -19.83 -15.98
CA GLU A 79 2.58 -20.10 -16.39
C GLU A 79 3.02 -19.14 -17.51
N SER A 80 3.98 -18.26 -17.20
CA SER A 80 4.56 -17.34 -18.17
C SER A 80 5.99 -16.96 -17.78
N PRO A 81 6.92 -16.82 -18.75
CA PRO A 81 8.26 -16.30 -18.50
C PRO A 81 8.27 -14.91 -17.83
N LEU A 82 7.21 -14.12 -18.04
CA LEU A 82 7.04 -12.82 -17.39
C LEU A 82 6.79 -12.98 -15.88
N LEU A 83 5.92 -13.89 -15.48
CA LEU A 83 5.65 -14.17 -14.06
C LEU A 83 6.90 -14.75 -13.37
N ASP A 84 7.65 -15.61 -14.07
CA ASP A 84 8.92 -16.14 -13.56
C ASP A 84 9.95 -15.03 -13.34
N LEU A 85 10.04 -14.08 -14.27
CA LEU A 85 10.91 -12.91 -14.13
C LEU A 85 10.49 -12.04 -12.94
N LEU A 86 9.19 -11.77 -12.75
CA LEU A 86 8.71 -10.97 -11.63
C LEU A 86 8.95 -11.66 -10.28
N ARG A 87 8.85 -13.00 -10.23
CA ARG A 87 9.15 -13.81 -9.03
C ARG A 87 10.65 -13.86 -8.72
N ARG A 88 11.50 -13.96 -9.73
CA ARG A 88 12.97 -14.05 -9.62
C ARG A 88 13.64 -13.07 -10.59
N PRO A 89 13.65 -11.78 -10.25
CA PRO A 89 14.08 -10.74 -11.17
C PRO A 89 15.58 -10.74 -11.46
N ALA A 90 16.41 -11.21 -10.53
CA ALA A 90 17.85 -11.26 -10.74
C ALA A 90 18.49 -12.39 -9.92
N PRO A 91 19.69 -12.86 -10.28
CA PRO A 91 20.41 -13.86 -9.51
C PRO A 91 20.60 -13.42 -8.05
N GLY A 92 20.08 -14.21 -7.11
CA GLY A 92 20.17 -13.93 -5.67
C GLY A 92 19.20 -12.87 -5.14
N ILE A 93 18.30 -12.33 -5.97
CA ILE A 93 17.28 -11.36 -5.57
C ILE A 93 15.89 -11.93 -5.84
N GLY A 94 15.06 -12.02 -4.80
CA GLY A 94 13.65 -12.37 -4.93
C GLY A 94 12.80 -11.17 -5.36
N GLY A 95 11.68 -11.44 -6.03
CA GLY A 95 10.73 -10.40 -6.49
C GLY A 95 10.32 -9.44 -5.39
N HIS A 96 9.96 -9.97 -4.22
CA HIS A 96 9.60 -9.16 -3.05
C HIS A 96 10.69 -8.14 -2.67
N SER A 97 11.96 -8.55 -2.60
CA SER A 97 13.06 -7.66 -2.22
C SER A 97 13.30 -6.57 -3.26
N LEU A 98 13.17 -6.90 -4.55
CA LEU A 98 13.30 -5.91 -5.62
C LEU A 98 12.16 -4.89 -5.57
N PHE A 99 10.90 -5.34 -5.47
CA PHE A 99 9.75 -4.44 -5.46
C PHE A 99 9.66 -3.63 -4.18
N GLU A 100 10.12 -4.16 -3.05
CA GLU A 100 10.24 -3.36 -1.82
C GLU A 100 11.20 -2.18 -2.05
N ALA A 101 12.37 -2.41 -2.64
CA ALA A 101 13.31 -1.34 -2.98
C ALA A 101 12.71 -0.37 -4.01
N PHE A 102 12.00 -0.89 -5.01
CA PHE A 102 11.32 -0.09 -6.04
C PHE A 102 10.32 0.90 -5.44
N TYR A 103 9.42 0.43 -4.57
CA TYR A 103 8.43 1.27 -3.89
C TYR A 103 9.11 2.21 -2.89
N ALA A 104 10.11 1.74 -2.14
CA ALA A 104 10.84 2.60 -1.21
C ALA A 104 11.53 3.78 -1.92
N TYR A 105 12.18 3.55 -3.07
CA TYR A 105 12.76 4.62 -3.88
C TYR A 105 11.69 5.59 -4.40
N LEU A 106 10.55 5.09 -4.86
CA LEU A 106 9.45 5.94 -5.30
C LEU A 106 8.94 6.84 -4.17
N LEU A 107 8.76 6.30 -2.95
CA LEU A 107 8.29 7.06 -1.79
C LEU A 107 9.32 8.10 -1.31
N LEU A 108 10.62 7.75 -1.34
CA LEU A 108 11.70 8.60 -0.81
C LEU A 108 12.20 9.65 -1.81
N ALA A 109 12.24 9.33 -3.10
CA ALA A 109 12.76 10.21 -4.15
C ALA A 109 11.67 10.82 -5.04
N GLY A 110 10.43 10.33 -4.96
CA GLY A 110 9.39 10.61 -5.95
C GLY A 110 9.65 9.93 -7.30
N ASN A 111 10.71 9.13 -7.40
CA ASN A 111 11.21 8.55 -8.64
C ASN A 111 11.79 7.16 -8.35
N THR A 112 11.53 6.22 -9.23
CA THR A 112 12.15 4.90 -9.19
C THR A 112 12.49 4.46 -10.60
N TYR A 113 13.55 3.66 -10.71
CA TYR A 113 14.12 3.24 -11.97
C TYR A 113 14.31 1.73 -11.97
N LEU A 114 13.83 1.08 -13.02
CA LEU A 114 14.00 -0.35 -13.23
C LEU A 114 14.70 -0.59 -14.56
N GLU A 115 15.87 -1.20 -14.51
CA GLU A 115 16.61 -1.64 -15.68
C GLU A 115 16.16 -3.04 -16.09
N ALA A 116 15.81 -3.21 -17.36
CA ALA A 116 15.58 -4.51 -18.00
C ALA A 116 16.80 -4.92 -18.81
N VAL A 117 17.46 -6.00 -18.39
CA VAL A 117 18.60 -6.58 -19.10
C VAL A 117 18.09 -7.68 -20.02
N ALA A 118 18.24 -7.44 -21.32
CA ALA A 118 17.86 -8.39 -22.37
C ALA A 118 19.09 -9.06 -23.00
N PRO A 119 18.98 -10.35 -23.39
CA PRO A 119 20.00 -10.98 -24.23
C PRO A 119 20.18 -10.23 -25.55
N ALA A 120 21.37 -10.28 -26.13
CA ALA A 120 21.71 -9.61 -27.40
C ALA A 120 20.81 -10.05 -28.59
N ASP A 121 20.16 -11.21 -28.48
CA ASP A 121 19.37 -11.84 -29.52
C ASP A 121 17.97 -11.22 -29.74
N GLY A 122 17.64 -10.10 -29.08
CA GLY A 122 16.31 -9.48 -29.16
C GLY A 122 15.21 -10.28 -28.42
N LYS A 123 15.62 -11.19 -27.53
CA LYS A 123 14.71 -11.94 -26.65
C LYS A 123 14.19 -11.04 -25.52
N PRO A 124 13.06 -11.40 -24.87
CA PRO A 124 12.58 -10.68 -23.70
C PRO A 124 13.65 -10.58 -22.61
N PRO A 125 13.56 -9.55 -21.76
CA PRO A 125 14.50 -9.38 -20.66
C PRO A 125 14.52 -10.58 -19.73
N ARG A 126 15.70 -10.88 -19.20
CA ARG A 126 15.92 -11.97 -18.25
C ARG A 126 16.25 -11.50 -16.85
N GLU A 127 16.63 -10.23 -16.72
CA GLU A 127 16.92 -9.65 -15.42
C GLU A 127 16.29 -8.26 -15.28
N LEU A 128 15.90 -7.94 -14.05
CA LEU A 128 15.42 -6.64 -13.63
C LEU A 128 16.27 -6.14 -12.47
N TRP A 129 16.72 -4.90 -12.55
CA TRP A 129 17.54 -4.26 -11.52
C TRP A 129 16.98 -2.90 -11.12
N THR A 130 16.80 -2.67 -9.82
CA THR A 130 16.42 -1.34 -9.32
C THR A 130 17.65 -0.45 -9.23
N LEU A 131 17.57 0.74 -9.84
CA LEU A 131 18.67 1.71 -9.82
C LEU A 131 18.40 2.79 -8.76
N ARG A 132 19.46 3.17 -8.05
CA ARG A 132 19.36 4.18 -6.98
C ARG A 132 19.07 5.56 -7.61
N PRO A 133 17.98 6.27 -7.23
CA PRO A 133 17.55 7.48 -7.92
C PRO A 133 18.55 8.65 -7.90
N ASP A 134 19.38 8.78 -6.87
CA ASP A 134 20.40 9.84 -6.76
C ASP A 134 21.58 9.68 -7.71
N ARG A 135 21.75 8.48 -8.26
CA ARG A 135 22.81 8.16 -9.21
C ARG A 135 22.30 8.15 -10.65
N THR A 136 20.99 8.26 -10.85
CA THR A 136 20.35 8.28 -12.17
C THR A 136 19.98 9.70 -12.57
N ARG A 137 20.22 10.05 -13.83
CA ARG A 137 19.89 11.35 -14.41
C ARG A 137 19.08 11.16 -15.69
N VAL A 138 18.11 12.03 -15.88
CA VAL A 138 17.37 12.12 -17.14
C VAL A 138 18.13 13.06 -18.08
N ILE A 139 18.37 12.62 -19.31
CA ILE A 139 18.84 13.46 -20.41
C ILE A 139 17.59 13.82 -21.24
N PRO A 140 17.12 15.08 -21.19
CA PRO A 140 15.99 15.55 -21.98
C PRO A 140 16.24 15.37 -23.47
N GLY A 141 15.31 14.70 -24.13
CA GLY A 141 15.25 14.60 -25.58
C GLY A 141 14.26 15.57 -26.19
N ALA A 142 14.10 15.46 -27.51
CA ALA A 142 13.08 16.22 -28.23
C ALA A 142 11.66 15.83 -27.79
N TYR A 143 10.70 16.74 -28.01
CA TYR A 143 9.26 16.49 -27.84
C TYR A 143 8.82 16.16 -26.40
N GLY A 144 9.61 16.55 -25.39
CA GLY A 144 9.27 16.37 -23.98
C GLY A 144 9.39 14.92 -23.52
N ARG A 145 10.18 14.11 -24.24
CA ARG A 145 10.52 12.73 -23.88
C ARG A 145 12.00 12.66 -23.47
N PRO A 146 12.39 11.76 -22.58
CA PRO A 146 13.79 11.46 -22.33
C PRO A 146 14.47 10.94 -23.60
N GLU A 147 15.68 11.42 -23.91
CA GLU A 147 16.55 10.83 -24.94
C GLU A 147 17.38 9.70 -24.36
N ALA A 148 17.81 9.84 -23.09
CA ALA A 148 18.58 8.83 -22.41
C ALA A 148 18.45 8.95 -20.89
N TYR A 149 18.85 7.88 -20.20
CA TYR A 149 19.14 7.90 -18.77
C TYR A 149 20.63 7.66 -18.56
N GLU A 150 21.26 8.45 -17.70
CA GLU A 150 22.66 8.29 -17.30
C GLU A 150 22.71 7.82 -15.85
N TYR A 151 23.46 6.75 -15.57
CA TYR A 151 23.76 6.32 -14.21
C TYR A 151 25.24 6.48 -13.93
N GLU A 152 25.57 7.14 -12.82
CA GLU A 152 26.95 7.39 -12.39
C GLU A 152 27.22 6.79 -11.01
N ALA A 153 28.23 5.91 -10.95
CA ALA A 153 28.71 5.34 -9.70
C ALA A 153 30.23 5.13 -9.76
N ASN A 154 30.94 5.44 -8.67
CA ASN A 154 32.39 5.24 -8.54
C ASN A 154 33.22 5.87 -9.69
N GLY A 155 32.78 7.01 -10.22
CA GLY A 155 33.45 7.70 -11.34
C GLY A 155 33.25 7.03 -12.71
N GLN A 156 32.44 5.98 -12.79
CA GLN A 156 32.02 5.35 -14.04
C GLN A 156 30.61 5.80 -14.40
N LYS A 157 30.39 5.98 -15.70
CA LYS A 157 29.10 6.39 -16.28
C LYS A 157 28.59 5.31 -17.22
N MET A 158 27.31 5.00 -17.09
CA MET A 158 26.57 4.17 -18.02
C MET A 158 25.40 4.98 -18.56
N THR A 159 25.12 4.87 -19.85
CA THR A 159 24.04 5.61 -20.50
C THR A 159 23.18 4.65 -21.29
N TRP A 160 21.87 4.68 -21.05
CA TRP A 160 20.88 3.93 -21.82
C TRP A 160 20.08 4.89 -22.68
N GLN A 161 20.09 4.63 -23.98
CA GLN A 161 19.33 5.40 -24.95
C GLN A 161 17.85 5.02 -24.92
N VAL A 162 16.99 6.00 -25.18
CA VAL A 162 15.54 5.85 -25.32
C VAL A 162 15.19 6.17 -26.77
N ASP A 163 14.35 5.34 -27.39
CA ASP A 163 13.87 5.60 -28.74
C ASP A 163 13.00 6.88 -28.75
N PRO A 164 13.36 7.91 -29.53
CA PRO A 164 12.65 9.19 -29.53
C PRO A 164 11.24 9.11 -30.15
N LEU A 165 10.95 8.08 -30.96
CA LEU A 165 9.66 7.88 -31.64
C LEU A 165 8.72 7.02 -30.80
N THR A 166 9.18 5.88 -30.30
CA THR A 166 8.35 4.97 -29.51
C THR A 166 8.36 5.35 -28.03
N GLY A 167 9.45 5.92 -27.52
CA GLY A 167 9.68 6.13 -26.08
C GLY A 167 10.18 4.87 -25.38
N GLU A 168 10.47 3.80 -26.13
CA GLU A 168 10.94 2.54 -25.57
C GLU A 168 12.42 2.64 -25.21
N GLY A 169 12.77 2.09 -24.05
CA GLY A 169 14.14 2.03 -23.58
C GLY A 169 14.31 0.96 -22.52
N PRO A 170 15.53 0.54 -22.20
CA PRO A 170 15.79 -0.51 -21.21
C PRO A 170 15.56 -0.03 -19.76
N ILE A 171 15.25 1.24 -19.54
CA ILE A 171 14.92 1.80 -18.22
C ILE A 171 13.43 2.16 -18.16
N LEU A 172 12.73 1.64 -17.16
CA LEU A 172 11.44 2.18 -16.72
C LEU A 172 11.71 3.28 -15.69
N HIS A 173 11.25 4.50 -15.97
CA HIS A 173 11.21 5.58 -15.00
C HIS A 173 9.78 5.79 -14.53
N LEU A 174 9.47 5.31 -13.33
CA LEU A 174 8.20 5.60 -12.69
C LEU A 174 8.37 6.79 -11.74
N LYS A 175 7.47 7.78 -11.86
CA LYS A 175 7.53 9.01 -11.06
C LYS A 175 6.19 9.37 -10.43
N GLU A 176 6.25 9.99 -9.26
CA GLU A 176 5.10 10.66 -8.67
C GLU A 176 4.75 11.95 -9.41
N PHE A 177 3.52 12.43 -9.24
CA PHE A 177 3.12 13.68 -9.86
C PHE A 177 3.90 14.85 -9.24
N HIS A 178 4.45 15.73 -10.07
CA HIS A 178 5.12 16.95 -9.63
C HIS A 178 4.54 18.16 -10.38
N PRO A 179 3.99 19.16 -9.68
CA PRO A 179 3.30 20.29 -10.35
C PRO A 179 4.23 21.33 -10.98
N ILE A 180 5.54 21.30 -10.68
CA ILE A 180 6.51 22.34 -11.10
C ILE A 180 7.79 21.74 -11.70
N ASN A 181 7.86 20.42 -11.89
CA ASN A 181 8.99 19.74 -12.50
C ASN A 181 8.48 18.73 -13.53
N ASP A 182 8.91 18.89 -14.78
CA ASP A 182 8.45 18.04 -15.89
C ASP A 182 9.17 16.69 -15.93
N TRP A 183 10.38 16.60 -15.37
CA TRP A 183 11.25 15.43 -15.50
C TRP A 183 11.14 14.49 -14.29
N TYR A 184 11.09 15.04 -13.08
CA TYR A 184 11.13 14.28 -11.83
C TYR A 184 9.81 14.35 -11.05
N GLY A 185 9.49 13.27 -10.34
CA GLY A 185 8.36 13.23 -9.41
C GLY A 185 8.68 13.84 -8.04
N LEU A 186 7.63 14.21 -7.31
CA LEU A 186 7.73 14.77 -5.96
C LEU A 186 7.80 13.64 -4.92
N SER A 187 8.77 13.69 -4.02
CA SER A 187 8.87 12.72 -2.91
C SER A 187 7.75 12.92 -1.89
N ARG A 188 7.28 11.84 -1.26
CA ARG A 188 6.35 11.96 -0.12
C ARG A 188 7.02 12.52 1.13
N VAL A 189 8.36 12.47 1.20
CA VAL A 189 9.15 13.09 2.27
C VAL A 189 9.22 14.61 2.11
N ASP A 190 9.24 15.11 0.87
CA ASP A 190 9.42 16.54 0.60
C ASP A 190 8.41 17.47 1.31
N PRO A 191 7.09 17.18 1.30
CA PRO A 191 6.14 17.97 2.08
C PRO A 191 6.26 17.75 3.59
N ALA A 192 6.82 16.62 4.03
CA ALA A 192 7.01 16.27 5.44
C ALA A 192 8.36 16.70 6.03
N ALA A 193 9.24 17.33 5.24
CA ALA A 193 10.63 17.58 5.64
C ALA A 193 10.74 18.30 6.99
N TYR A 194 9.95 19.35 7.22
CA TYR A 194 9.94 20.06 8.50
C TYR A 194 9.44 19.21 9.67
N ALA A 195 8.52 18.30 9.43
CA ALA A 195 8.03 17.37 10.46
C ALA A 195 9.10 16.34 10.81
N VAL A 196 9.82 15.81 9.80
CA VAL A 196 10.98 14.93 10.00
C VAL A 196 12.06 15.65 10.81
N ASP A 197 12.41 16.89 10.45
CA ASP A 197 13.40 17.70 11.16
C ASP A 197 12.99 17.97 12.60
N ARG A 198 11.73 18.36 12.83
CA ARG A 198 11.19 18.60 14.18
C ARG A 198 11.26 17.33 15.03
N HIS A 199 10.85 16.18 14.48
CA HIS A 199 10.88 14.91 15.19
C HIS A 199 12.32 14.47 15.53
N ASN A 200 13.24 14.64 14.59
CA ASN A 200 14.65 14.33 14.78
C ASN A 200 15.29 15.25 15.83
N ALA A 201 15.03 16.55 15.76
CA ALA A 201 15.52 17.54 16.71
C ALA A 201 14.98 17.29 18.12
N ALA A 202 13.68 16.99 18.26
CA ALA A 202 13.09 16.64 19.55
C ALA A 202 13.72 15.39 20.16
N SER A 203 13.99 14.37 19.33
CA SER A 203 14.66 13.14 19.78
C SER A 203 16.11 13.40 20.21
N ALA A 204 16.85 14.24 19.47
CA ALA A 204 18.20 14.64 19.83
C ALA A 204 18.23 15.48 21.12
N HIS A 205 17.28 16.41 21.29
CA HIS A 205 17.13 17.21 22.51
C HIS A 205 16.85 16.33 23.73
N ASN A 206 15.89 15.40 23.61
CA ASN A 206 15.57 14.46 24.68
C ASN A 206 16.77 13.58 25.05
N MET A 207 17.52 13.11 24.06
CA MET A 207 18.75 12.36 24.31
C MET A 207 19.79 13.23 25.03
N ALA A 208 20.00 14.47 24.59
CA ALA A 208 20.93 15.39 25.24
C ALA A 208 20.50 15.70 26.70
N LEU A 209 19.20 15.86 26.95
CA LEU A 209 18.67 16.04 28.31
C LEU A 209 18.97 14.82 29.20
N LEU A 210 18.75 13.61 28.69
CA LEU A 210 19.06 12.37 29.41
C LEU A 210 20.57 12.20 29.66
N GLN A 211 21.40 12.50 28.65
CA GLN A 211 22.87 12.42 28.77
C GLN A 211 23.43 13.43 29.78
N ASN A 212 22.75 14.58 29.95
CA ASN A 212 23.09 15.58 30.96
C ASN A 212 22.41 15.31 32.32
N GLY A 213 21.95 14.07 32.54
CA GLY A 213 21.46 13.60 33.83
C GLY A 213 20.01 13.99 34.15
N ALA A 214 19.21 14.38 33.14
CA ALA A 214 17.82 14.83 33.26
C ALA A 214 17.60 15.93 34.33
N ARG A 215 18.69 16.58 34.74
CA ARG A 215 18.67 17.70 35.68
C ARG A 215 18.75 18.97 34.86
N PRO A 216 17.83 19.91 35.09
CA PRO A 216 17.97 21.24 34.52
C PRO A 216 19.29 21.82 35.02
N SER A 217 19.94 22.60 34.16
CA SER A 217 21.18 23.31 34.46
C SER A 217 21.02 24.09 35.76
N GLY A 218 21.67 23.65 36.84
CA GLY A 218 21.70 24.43 38.08
C GLY A 218 22.74 25.54 38.02
N ALA A 219 22.60 26.51 38.91
CA ALA A 219 23.55 27.60 39.06
C ALA A 219 24.38 27.42 40.34
N LEU A 220 25.70 27.53 40.22
CA LEU A 220 26.59 27.71 41.38
C LEU A 220 26.52 29.16 41.84
N ILE A 221 25.95 29.38 43.02
CA ILE A 221 25.82 30.71 43.63
C ILE A 221 26.91 30.86 44.69
N PHE A 222 27.83 31.77 44.43
CA PHE A 222 28.85 32.17 45.40
C PHE A 222 28.29 33.28 46.29
N LYS A 223 28.09 32.99 47.57
CA LYS A 223 27.66 34.00 48.54
C LYS A 223 28.79 35.01 48.76
N PRO A 224 28.49 36.32 48.82
CA PRO A 224 29.50 37.33 49.08
C PRO A 224 30.10 37.14 50.47
N VAL A 225 31.44 37.21 50.56
CA VAL A 225 32.13 37.17 51.84
C VAL A 225 32.37 38.61 52.30
N VAL A 226 31.94 38.94 53.52
CA VAL A 226 32.16 40.27 54.10
C VAL A 226 33.52 40.29 54.76
N VAL A 227 34.47 40.97 54.13
CA VAL A 227 35.79 41.24 54.70
C VAL A 227 35.89 42.74 54.95
N ASN A 228 36.17 43.13 56.21
CA ASN A 228 36.28 44.53 56.63
C ASN A 228 35.06 45.41 56.29
N GLY A 229 33.84 44.88 56.44
CA GLY A 229 32.60 45.64 56.20
C GLY A 229 32.24 45.85 54.73
N SER A 230 33.02 45.30 53.79
CA SER A 230 32.75 45.34 52.35
C SER A 230 32.44 43.95 51.82
N ALA A 231 31.37 43.83 51.02
CA ALA A 231 31.02 42.58 50.35
C ALA A 231 31.96 42.36 49.16
N GLN A 232 32.71 41.27 49.16
CA GLN A 232 33.60 40.90 48.06
C GLN A 232 32.99 39.73 47.26
N SER A 233 32.98 39.86 45.94
CA SER A 233 32.62 38.76 45.01
C SER A 233 33.73 37.71 44.97
N ALA A 234 33.37 36.49 44.55
CA ALA A 234 34.34 35.42 44.37
C ALA A 234 35.42 35.82 43.34
N PRO A 235 36.72 35.51 43.58
CA PRO A 235 37.78 35.71 42.60
C PRO A 235 37.48 34.95 41.30
N LYS A 236 37.76 35.56 40.15
CA LYS A 236 37.49 34.95 38.83
C LYS A 236 38.14 33.57 38.67
N GLU A 237 39.37 33.42 39.15
CA GLU A 237 40.11 32.15 39.14
C GLU A 237 39.42 31.06 39.95
N ALA A 238 38.78 31.41 41.07
CA ALA A 238 38.04 30.46 41.89
C ALA A 238 36.74 30.00 41.21
N VAL A 239 36.10 30.89 40.45
CA VAL A 239 34.90 30.57 39.66
C VAL A 239 35.25 29.64 38.50
N GLU A 240 36.30 29.96 37.73
CA GLU A 240 36.77 29.13 36.61
C GLU A 240 37.24 27.74 37.09
N ALA A 241 37.96 27.68 38.23
CA ALA A 241 38.37 26.42 38.84
C ALA A 241 37.17 25.58 39.33
N ALA A 242 36.14 26.23 39.88
CA ALA A 242 34.92 25.55 40.30
C ALA A 242 34.11 25.02 39.11
N GLU A 243 34.01 25.78 38.02
CA GLU A 243 33.36 25.35 36.77
C GLU A 243 34.08 24.16 36.14
N ALA A 244 35.42 24.21 36.04
CA ALA A 244 36.22 23.10 35.52
C ALA A 244 36.03 21.82 36.36
N ARG A 245 36.07 21.96 37.70
CA ARG A 245 35.87 20.84 38.62
C ARG A 245 34.44 20.27 38.57
N LEU A 246 33.44 21.13 38.36
CA LEU A 246 32.05 20.71 38.18
C LEU A 246 31.90 19.89 36.88
N LYS A 247 32.44 20.39 35.77
CA LYS A 247 32.40 19.73 34.47
C LYS A 247 33.12 18.38 34.50
N GLU A 248 34.25 18.28 35.19
CA GLU A 248 35.02 17.04 35.34
C GLU A 248 34.27 16.00 36.20
N ARG A 249 33.71 16.40 37.35
CA ARG A 249 33.13 15.45 38.32
C ARG A 249 31.68 15.10 38.06
N HIS A 250 30.93 15.98 37.43
CA HIS A 250 29.47 15.89 37.27
C HIS A 250 29.03 16.04 35.80
N GLY A 251 29.95 16.21 34.85
CA GLY A 251 29.63 16.23 33.43
C GLY A 251 29.42 14.83 32.85
N GLY A 252 28.40 14.67 32.01
CA GLY A 252 28.10 13.42 31.33
C GLY A 252 27.34 12.39 32.18
N PHE A 253 26.79 11.39 31.48
CA PHE A 253 25.85 10.40 32.05
C PHE A 253 26.46 9.55 33.17
N GLU A 254 27.71 9.10 33.05
CA GLU A 254 28.38 8.23 34.03
C GLU A 254 28.61 8.90 35.40
N ASN A 255 28.54 10.23 35.43
CA ASN A 255 28.75 11.05 36.61
C ASN A 255 27.42 11.48 37.27
N ALA A 256 26.29 11.06 36.70
CA ALA A 256 24.96 11.34 37.24
C ALA A 256 24.78 10.72 38.63
N GLY A 257 24.14 11.45 39.55
CA GLY A 257 23.87 10.98 40.91
C GLY A 257 25.07 10.99 41.88
N ARG A 258 26.26 11.40 41.43
CA ARG A 258 27.41 11.58 42.34
C ARG A 258 27.11 12.66 43.39
N PRO A 259 27.35 12.40 44.69
CA PRO A 259 27.20 13.41 45.72
C PRO A 259 28.12 14.62 45.44
N MET A 260 27.52 15.81 45.43
CA MET A 260 28.25 17.07 45.25
C MET A 260 28.58 17.67 46.61
N VAL A 261 29.87 17.87 46.87
CA VAL A 261 30.35 18.53 48.09
C VAL A 261 30.69 19.98 47.76
N LEU A 262 29.93 20.90 48.32
CA LEU A 262 30.15 22.33 48.16
C LEU A 262 30.91 22.88 49.37
N GLY A 263 31.86 23.78 49.13
CA GLY A 263 32.56 24.50 50.19
C GLY A 263 31.64 25.51 50.89
N GLY A 264 31.99 25.93 52.10
CA GLY A 264 31.11 26.64 53.05
C GLY A 264 30.47 27.98 52.63
N ASN A 265 30.67 28.46 51.39
CA ASN A 265 30.07 29.70 50.86
C ASN A 265 29.49 29.53 49.44
N VAL A 266 29.28 28.29 48.98
CA VAL A 266 28.76 27.99 47.65
C VAL A 266 27.47 27.20 47.78
N ASP A 267 26.40 27.72 47.18
CA ASP A 267 25.12 27.03 47.10
C ASP A 267 24.90 26.53 45.67
N TRP A 268 24.29 25.36 45.51
CA TRP A 268 23.76 24.90 44.24
C TRP A 268 22.26 25.16 44.19
N GLN A 269 21.83 26.01 43.26
CA GLN A 269 20.42 26.20 42.99
C GLN A 269 20.03 25.31 41.81
N GLU A 270 19.21 24.29 42.07
CA GLU A 270 18.57 23.52 41.01
C GLU A 270 17.62 24.44 40.25
N MET A 271 17.83 24.58 38.95
CA MET A 271 16.77 25.09 38.08
C MET A 271 15.75 23.95 37.88
N GLY A 272 14.47 24.27 37.74
CA GLY A 272 13.44 23.28 37.42
C GLY A 272 13.42 22.96 35.92
N ILE A 273 12.79 21.83 35.55
CA ILE A 273 12.54 21.53 34.12
C ILE A 273 11.68 22.66 33.58
N THR A 274 12.11 23.26 32.47
CA THR A 274 11.37 24.39 31.92
C THR A 274 10.09 23.86 31.26
N PRO A 275 8.96 24.59 31.31
CA PRO A 275 7.75 24.21 30.55
C PRO A 275 8.01 23.98 29.06
N LYS A 276 9.06 24.61 28.52
CA LYS A 276 9.55 24.43 27.15
C LYS A 276 10.04 23.01 26.87
N ASP A 277 10.62 22.33 27.86
CA ASP A 277 11.11 20.94 27.72
C ASP A 277 9.96 19.92 27.67
N MET A 278 8.84 20.21 28.35
CA MET A 278 7.62 19.38 28.28
C MET A 278 6.91 19.50 26.92
N ASP A 279 6.98 20.67 26.29
CA ASP A 279 6.37 20.96 24.98
C ASP A 279 7.02 20.15 23.83
N PHE A 280 8.32 19.81 23.94
CA PHE A 280 8.99 18.96 22.95
C PHE A 280 8.44 17.53 22.90
N GLY A 281 7.88 17.02 24.00
CA GLY A 281 7.23 15.71 24.03
C GLY A 281 5.96 15.69 23.18
N ALA A 282 5.05 16.64 23.42
CA ALA A 282 3.83 16.79 22.63
C ALA A 282 4.14 17.13 21.16
N GLY A 283 5.10 18.04 20.93
CA GLY A 283 5.55 18.41 19.60
C GLY A 283 6.18 17.25 18.80
N LYS A 284 6.72 16.23 19.47
CA LYS A 284 7.24 15.02 18.82
C LYS A 284 6.11 14.13 18.27
N ASP A 285 5.04 13.95 19.03
CA ASP A 285 3.88 13.17 18.59
C ASP A 285 3.13 13.86 17.44
N ASP A 286 3.00 15.19 17.49
CA ASP A 286 2.42 15.97 16.39
C ASP A 286 3.27 15.87 15.13
N ALA A 287 4.60 15.96 15.27
CA ALA A 287 5.51 15.73 14.14
C ALA A 287 5.37 14.31 13.57
N ALA A 288 5.18 13.30 14.42
CA ALA A 288 4.93 11.94 13.96
C ALA A 288 3.62 11.81 13.17
N ARG A 289 2.55 12.52 13.58
CA ARG A 289 1.28 12.59 12.85
C ARG A 289 1.45 13.24 11.48
N ASP A 290 2.13 14.39 11.41
CA ASP A 290 2.40 15.08 10.14
C ASP A 290 3.17 14.17 9.16
N ILE A 291 4.16 13.42 9.66
CA ILE A 291 4.89 12.42 8.86
C ILE A 291 3.94 11.32 8.35
N CYS A 292 3.12 10.75 9.24
CA CYS A 292 2.16 9.70 8.87
C CYS A 292 1.17 10.20 7.80
N THR A 293 0.65 11.42 7.94
CA THR A 293 -0.26 12.05 6.97
C THR A 293 0.38 12.22 5.60
N ALA A 294 1.66 12.64 5.53
CA ALA A 294 2.34 12.80 4.25
C ALA A 294 2.54 11.47 3.50
N PHE A 295 2.73 10.37 4.22
CA PHE A 295 2.83 9.04 3.61
C PHE A 295 1.48 8.39 3.32
N GLY A 296 0.39 8.84 3.95
CA GLY A 296 -0.93 8.21 3.90
C GLY A 296 -1.08 7.03 4.86
N VAL A 297 -0.25 6.96 5.91
CA VAL A 297 -0.31 5.88 6.89
C VAL A 297 -1.15 6.30 8.10
N PRO A 298 -2.13 5.50 8.55
CA PRO A 298 -2.84 5.77 9.79
C PRO A 298 -1.89 5.77 11.00
N HIS A 299 -1.83 6.88 11.73
CA HIS A 299 -0.95 7.08 12.89
C HIS A 299 -1.05 5.93 13.94
N ILE A 300 -2.24 5.36 14.12
CA ILE A 300 -2.51 4.25 15.06
C ILE A 300 -1.67 2.99 14.77
N LEU A 301 -1.21 2.79 13.53
CA LEU A 301 -0.37 1.66 13.13
C LEU A 301 1.12 1.88 13.43
N ILE A 302 1.52 3.12 13.71
CA ILE A 302 2.93 3.53 13.86
C ILE A 302 3.24 3.87 15.31
N VAL A 303 2.44 4.73 15.92
CA VAL A 303 2.63 5.20 17.29
C VAL A 303 1.74 4.38 18.23
N PRO A 304 2.31 3.63 19.18
CA PRO A 304 1.52 2.85 20.13
C PRO A 304 0.66 3.77 21.00
N GLY A 305 -0.64 3.51 21.05
CA GLY A 305 -1.61 4.20 21.91
C GLY A 305 -2.75 3.27 22.32
N ALA A 306 -3.70 3.77 23.13
CA ALA A 306 -4.89 3.01 23.51
C ALA A 306 -5.76 2.73 22.28
N SER A 307 -5.62 1.52 21.72
CA SER A 307 -6.24 1.12 20.45
C SER A 307 -7.00 -0.19 20.66
N THR A 308 -8.24 -0.27 20.19
CA THR A 308 -9.00 -1.51 20.16
C THR A 308 -8.65 -2.32 18.91
N TYR A 309 -8.88 -3.64 18.93
CA TYR A 309 -8.62 -4.51 17.78
C TYR A 309 -9.38 -4.06 16.52
N ASN A 310 -10.63 -3.63 16.67
CA ASN A 310 -11.46 -3.17 15.56
C ASN A 310 -10.86 -1.92 14.88
N ASN A 311 -10.39 -0.94 15.67
CA ASN A 311 -9.79 0.28 15.13
C ASN A 311 -8.50 -0.04 14.33
N VAL A 312 -7.70 -1.01 14.78
CA VAL A 312 -6.48 -1.43 14.07
C VAL A 312 -6.82 -2.16 12.77
N ARG A 313 -7.85 -3.01 12.78
CA ARG A 313 -8.33 -3.73 11.58
C ARG A 313 -8.85 -2.74 10.52
N GLU A 314 -9.66 -1.75 10.93
CA GLU A 314 -10.15 -0.69 10.04
C GLU A 314 -9.02 0.20 9.50
N ALA A 315 -8.07 0.59 10.36
CA ALA A 315 -6.91 1.37 9.93
C ALA A 315 -6.03 0.59 8.94
N THR A 316 -5.86 -0.71 9.13
CA THR A 316 -5.12 -1.56 8.19
C THR A 316 -5.83 -1.61 6.84
N LEU A 317 -7.16 -1.75 6.82
CA LEU A 317 -7.94 -1.70 5.58
C LEU A 317 -7.77 -0.34 4.87
N GLY A 318 -7.95 0.77 5.60
CA GLY A 318 -7.78 2.12 5.04
C GLY A 318 -6.38 2.38 4.47
N LEU A 319 -5.33 1.86 5.11
CA LEU A 319 -3.97 1.93 4.55
C LEU A 319 -3.88 1.25 3.17
N TYR A 320 -4.50 0.08 3.02
CA TYR A 320 -4.48 -0.62 1.74
C TYR A 320 -5.28 0.13 0.68
N GLU A 321 -6.50 0.54 0.98
CA GLU A 321 -7.40 1.20 0.03
C GLU A 321 -6.91 2.58 -0.41
N ASP A 322 -6.44 3.40 0.52
CA ASP A 322 -6.11 4.80 0.23
C ASP A 322 -4.67 4.99 -0.28
N THR A 323 -3.76 4.08 0.10
CA THR A 323 -2.31 4.27 -0.14
C THR A 323 -1.65 3.14 -0.90
N VAL A 324 -1.80 1.88 -0.46
CA VAL A 324 -1.06 0.76 -1.07
C VAL A 324 -1.61 0.40 -2.45
N LEU A 325 -2.92 0.21 -2.59
CA LEU A 325 -3.52 -0.20 -3.85
C LEU A 325 -3.34 0.85 -4.96
N PRO A 326 -3.58 2.16 -4.74
CA PRO A 326 -3.32 3.15 -5.78
C PRO A 326 -1.85 3.23 -6.21
N LEU A 327 -0.92 2.96 -5.28
CA LEU A 327 0.52 2.90 -5.58
C LEU A 327 0.86 1.67 -6.43
N VAL A 328 0.25 0.53 -6.12
CA VAL A 328 0.43 -0.73 -6.85
C VAL A 328 -0.20 -0.64 -8.23
N ASP A 329 -1.42 -0.12 -8.36
CA ASP A 329 -2.09 0.08 -9.66
C ASP A 329 -1.23 0.94 -10.59
N LYS A 330 -0.65 2.03 -10.05
CA LYS A 330 0.29 2.87 -10.80
C LYS A 330 1.54 2.12 -11.25
N ALA A 331 2.06 1.21 -10.42
CA ALA A 331 3.20 0.38 -10.79
C ALA A 331 2.82 -0.70 -11.82
N VAL A 332 1.66 -1.33 -11.66
CA VAL A 332 1.07 -2.29 -12.61
C VAL A 332 0.90 -1.63 -13.97
N ASP A 333 0.27 -0.46 -14.05
CA ASP A 333 0.06 0.26 -15.30
C ASP A 333 1.38 0.57 -16.02
N ALA A 334 2.38 1.01 -15.27
CA ALA A 334 3.70 1.34 -15.82
C ALA A 334 4.47 0.09 -16.27
N LEU A 335 4.40 -1.00 -15.50
CA LEU A 335 5.01 -2.28 -15.83
C LEU A 335 4.30 -2.96 -17.00
N ASP A 336 2.96 -2.91 -17.05
CA ASP A 336 2.18 -3.48 -18.14
C ASP A 336 2.53 -2.79 -19.45
N ALA A 337 2.57 -1.46 -19.46
CA ALA A 337 2.90 -0.68 -20.65
C ALA A 337 4.35 -0.90 -21.13
N TRP A 338 5.30 -1.12 -20.22
CA TRP A 338 6.73 -1.15 -20.55
C TRP A 338 7.33 -2.55 -20.70
N LEU A 339 6.85 -3.53 -19.91
CA LEU A 339 7.41 -4.88 -19.81
C LEU A 339 6.58 -5.89 -20.59
N THR A 340 5.25 -5.88 -20.46
CA THR A 340 4.36 -6.91 -21.04
C THR A 340 4.49 -7.05 -22.57
N PRO A 341 4.51 -5.95 -23.38
CA PRO A 341 4.73 -6.02 -24.83
C PRO A 341 6.02 -6.71 -25.26
N ARG A 342 7.05 -6.75 -24.40
CA ARG A 342 8.33 -7.41 -24.71
C ARG A 342 8.24 -8.93 -24.66
N PHE A 343 7.19 -9.46 -24.04
CA PHE A 343 6.91 -10.89 -23.95
C PHE A 343 5.80 -11.28 -24.93
N ASP A 344 4.62 -10.68 -24.79
CA ASP A 344 3.47 -10.88 -25.69
C ASP A 344 2.47 -9.73 -25.54
N ASP A 345 2.12 -9.07 -26.65
CA ASP A 345 1.15 -7.97 -26.72
C ASP A 345 -0.28 -8.35 -26.29
N ARG A 346 -0.57 -9.65 -26.17
CA ARG A 346 -1.88 -10.18 -25.79
C ARG A 346 -2.07 -10.35 -24.29
N LEU A 347 -1.00 -10.19 -23.52
CA LEU A 347 -1.03 -10.33 -22.08
C LEU A 347 -1.35 -8.99 -21.42
N ARG A 348 -1.92 -9.07 -20.21
CA ARG A 348 -2.19 -7.94 -19.32
C ARG A 348 -1.73 -8.30 -17.92
N LEU A 349 -0.83 -7.49 -17.40
CA LEU A 349 -0.38 -7.58 -16.03
C LEU A 349 -1.42 -6.94 -15.09
N GLY A 350 -1.67 -7.62 -13.98
CA GLY A 350 -2.55 -7.17 -12.91
C GLY A 350 -2.01 -7.65 -11.56
N VAL A 351 -2.83 -7.50 -10.53
CA VAL A 351 -2.55 -8.00 -9.20
C VAL A 351 -3.74 -8.78 -8.65
N ASP A 352 -3.44 -9.78 -7.84
CA ASP A 352 -4.46 -10.54 -7.12
C ASP A 352 -4.78 -9.85 -5.79
N LEU A 353 -6.01 -9.34 -5.67
CA LEU A 353 -6.52 -8.70 -4.47
C LEU A 353 -7.22 -9.68 -3.52
N ASP A 354 -7.60 -10.86 -4.01
CA ASP A 354 -8.30 -11.88 -3.25
C ASP A 354 -7.36 -12.60 -2.28
N GLU A 355 -6.10 -12.80 -2.67
CA GLU A 355 -5.06 -13.32 -1.78
C GLU A 355 -4.63 -12.35 -0.67
N VAL A 356 -4.99 -11.07 -0.74
CA VAL A 356 -4.57 -10.06 0.25
C VAL A 356 -5.40 -10.18 1.54
N PRO A 357 -4.80 -10.52 2.70
CA PRO A 357 -5.56 -10.73 3.95
C PRO A 357 -6.19 -9.44 4.49
N ALA A 358 -5.57 -8.29 4.25
CA ALA A 358 -6.06 -6.99 4.72
C ALA A 358 -7.40 -6.59 4.09
N LEU A 359 -7.74 -7.15 2.91
CA LEU A 359 -8.98 -6.87 2.17
C LEU A 359 -10.13 -7.82 2.53
N GLU A 360 -9.90 -8.79 3.41
CA GLU A 360 -10.93 -9.72 3.89
C GLU A 360 -12.18 -9.04 4.46
N PRO A 361 -12.09 -7.94 5.25
CA PRO A 361 -13.28 -7.27 5.77
C PRO A 361 -14.19 -6.73 4.64
N ARG A 362 -13.59 -6.22 3.56
CA ARG A 362 -14.31 -5.76 2.37
C ARG A 362 -14.98 -6.91 1.63
N ARG A 363 -14.28 -8.04 1.47
CA ARG A 363 -14.84 -9.26 0.88
C ARG A 363 -15.99 -9.82 1.71
N GLU A 364 -15.86 -9.84 3.03
CA GLU A 364 -16.91 -10.25 3.97
C GLU A 364 -18.16 -9.37 3.81
N SER A 365 -17.98 -8.05 3.71
CA SER A 365 -19.08 -7.10 3.48
C SER A 365 -19.77 -7.33 2.12
N LYS A 366 -19.00 -7.46 1.04
CA LYS A 366 -19.52 -7.78 -0.31
C LYS A 366 -20.28 -9.11 -0.31
N ARG A 367 -19.74 -10.13 0.39
CA ARG A 367 -20.36 -11.46 0.52
C ARG A 367 -21.70 -11.39 1.24
N LYS A 368 -21.76 -10.72 2.39
CA LYS A 368 -23.00 -10.52 3.15
C LYS A 368 -24.05 -9.77 2.35
N ALA A 369 -23.66 -8.68 1.68
CA ALA A 369 -24.58 -7.91 0.83
C ALA A 369 -25.11 -8.76 -0.33
N THR A 370 -24.27 -9.58 -0.96
CA THR A 370 -24.69 -10.47 -2.06
C THR A 370 -25.66 -11.55 -1.57
N ILE A 371 -25.38 -12.16 -0.41
CA ILE A 371 -26.29 -13.14 0.21
C ILE A 371 -27.64 -12.48 0.55
N GLU A 372 -27.62 -11.26 1.12
CA GLU A 372 -28.85 -10.54 1.44
C GLU A 372 -29.68 -10.21 0.19
N LEU A 373 -29.04 -9.82 -0.91
CA LEU A 373 -29.71 -9.58 -2.20
C LEU A 373 -30.32 -10.87 -2.76
N PHE A 374 -29.62 -12.00 -2.62
CA PHE A 374 -30.10 -13.31 -3.04
C PHE A 374 -31.28 -13.79 -2.18
N GLU A 375 -31.20 -13.67 -0.85
CA GLU A 375 -32.28 -14.00 0.08
C GLU A 375 -33.54 -13.15 -0.18
N LYS A 376 -33.36 -11.88 -0.54
CA LYS A 376 -34.43 -10.97 -0.97
C LYS A 376 -34.95 -11.26 -2.38
N ARG A 377 -34.42 -12.29 -3.06
CA ARG A 377 -34.76 -12.71 -4.43
C ARG A 377 -34.62 -11.58 -5.47
N LEU A 378 -33.69 -10.65 -5.24
CA LEU A 378 -33.38 -9.54 -6.16
C LEU A 378 -32.38 -9.94 -7.24
N ILE A 379 -31.54 -10.95 -6.96
CA ILE A 379 -30.56 -11.50 -7.88
C ILE A 379 -30.72 -13.02 -7.96
N THR A 380 -30.39 -13.60 -9.11
CA THR A 380 -30.40 -15.05 -9.34
C THR A 380 -29.20 -15.73 -8.67
N ARG A 381 -29.24 -17.06 -8.54
CA ARG A 381 -28.14 -17.85 -7.99
C ARG A 381 -26.87 -17.69 -8.82
N ASP A 382 -26.98 -17.67 -10.15
CA ASP A 382 -25.83 -17.51 -11.03
C ASP A 382 -25.26 -16.08 -10.96
N GLU A 383 -26.11 -15.06 -10.88
CA GLU A 383 -25.66 -13.67 -10.64
C GLU A 383 -24.98 -13.52 -9.27
N ALA A 384 -25.48 -14.19 -8.22
CA ALA A 384 -24.86 -14.20 -6.91
C ALA A 384 -23.50 -14.94 -6.91
N ARG A 385 -23.38 -16.02 -7.67
CA ARG A 385 -22.12 -16.77 -7.84
C ARG A 385 -21.09 -15.97 -8.61
N ASP A 386 -21.49 -15.36 -9.71
CA ASP A 386 -20.65 -14.46 -10.53
C ASP A 386 -20.17 -13.26 -9.70
N ALA A 387 -21.06 -12.63 -8.93
CA ALA A 387 -20.69 -11.52 -8.04
C ALA A 387 -19.64 -11.90 -6.97
N LEU A 388 -19.60 -13.18 -6.58
CA LEU A 388 -18.64 -13.76 -5.64
C LEU A 388 -17.47 -14.46 -6.35
N GLN A 389 -17.34 -14.32 -7.68
CA GLN A 389 -16.31 -14.93 -8.52
C GLN A 389 -16.25 -16.46 -8.41
N TYR A 390 -17.37 -17.12 -8.13
CA TYR A 390 -17.48 -18.57 -8.26
C TYR A 390 -17.74 -18.95 -9.71
N GLU A 391 -17.22 -20.10 -10.14
CA GLU A 391 -17.51 -20.62 -11.48
C GLU A 391 -19.03 -20.80 -11.69
N PRO A 392 -19.53 -20.42 -12.88
CA PRO A 392 -20.92 -20.64 -13.23
C PRO A 392 -21.25 -22.13 -13.17
N LEU A 393 -22.41 -22.47 -12.62
CA LEU A 393 -22.86 -23.86 -12.62
C LEU A 393 -23.23 -24.24 -14.07
N PRO A 394 -22.80 -25.40 -14.59
CA PRO A 394 -23.09 -25.79 -15.96
C PRO A 394 -24.57 -26.01 -16.25
N ASP A 395 -25.46 -26.04 -15.24
CA ASP A 395 -26.82 -26.57 -15.43
C ASP A 395 -27.88 -26.13 -14.38
N ALA A 396 -27.89 -24.87 -13.91
CA ALA A 396 -28.80 -24.47 -12.83
C ALA A 396 -29.53 -23.13 -12.98
N THR A 397 -30.39 -23.00 -14.00
CA THR A 397 -31.57 -22.11 -13.96
C THR A 397 -32.69 -22.62 -13.03
N GLN A 398 -32.37 -23.42 -12.00
CA GLN A 398 -33.36 -23.93 -11.05
C GLN A 398 -33.50 -22.96 -9.88
N PHE A 399 -34.43 -22.01 -10.02
CA PHE A 399 -35.15 -21.49 -8.88
C PHE A 399 -35.93 -22.67 -8.29
N ASP A 400 -35.53 -23.16 -7.11
CA ASP A 400 -36.26 -24.20 -6.38
C ASP A 400 -37.42 -23.51 -5.63
N PRO A 401 -38.68 -23.64 -6.10
CA PRO A 401 -39.79 -22.91 -5.50
C PRO A 401 -40.31 -23.61 -4.24
N ASP A 402 -40.55 -22.84 -3.16
CA ASP A 402 -41.22 -23.36 -1.96
C ASP A 402 -42.62 -23.90 -2.28
N ALA A 403 -43.01 -25.02 -1.66
CA ALA A 403 -44.32 -25.66 -1.89
C ALA A 403 -45.50 -24.72 -1.56
N GLN A 404 -45.32 -23.87 -0.55
CA GLN A 404 -46.32 -22.86 -0.16
C GLN A 404 -46.55 -21.79 -1.23
N VAL A 405 -45.49 -21.35 -1.92
CA VAL A 405 -45.56 -20.35 -2.99
C VAL A 405 -46.26 -20.93 -4.21
N LEU A 406 -45.92 -22.18 -4.56
CA LEU A 406 -46.61 -22.92 -5.63
C LEU A 406 -48.11 -23.12 -5.33
N SER A 407 -48.46 -23.48 -4.09
CA SER A 407 -49.86 -23.61 -3.68
C SER A 407 -50.63 -22.30 -3.81
N ALA A 408 -50.05 -21.19 -3.33
CA ALA A 408 -50.69 -19.88 -3.39
C ALA A 408 -50.93 -19.40 -4.83
N LEU A 409 -50.00 -19.69 -5.76
CA LEU A 409 -50.12 -19.31 -7.17
C LEU A 409 -51.20 -20.12 -7.90
N VAL A 410 -51.22 -21.44 -7.69
CA VAL A 410 -52.25 -22.34 -8.27
C VAL A 410 -53.63 -22.00 -7.70
N ASP A 411 -53.74 -21.73 -6.41
CA ASP A 411 -54.99 -21.35 -5.74
C ASP A 411 -55.50 -19.98 -6.20
N ALA A 412 -54.61 -19.03 -6.46
CA ALA A 412 -55.00 -17.70 -6.94
C ALA A 412 -55.47 -17.72 -8.40
N TYR A 413 -54.86 -18.56 -9.24
CA TYR A 413 -55.33 -18.77 -10.62
C TYR A 413 -56.70 -19.48 -10.67
N THR A 414 -56.89 -20.55 -9.90
CA THR A 414 -58.17 -21.28 -9.86
C THR A 414 -59.34 -20.45 -9.30
N LYS A 415 -59.04 -19.36 -8.57
CA LYS A 415 -60.02 -18.38 -8.07
C LYS A 415 -60.19 -17.15 -8.98
N ASP A 416 -59.70 -17.18 -10.22
CA ASP A 416 -59.70 -16.07 -11.20
C ASP A 416 -59.03 -14.78 -10.69
N ALA A 417 -58.17 -14.87 -9.68
CA ALA A 417 -57.51 -13.72 -9.05
C ALA A 417 -56.15 -13.38 -9.69
N LEU A 418 -55.67 -14.20 -10.63
CA LEU A 418 -54.34 -14.07 -11.23
C LEU A 418 -54.39 -14.41 -12.74
N PRO A 419 -53.92 -13.51 -13.63
CA PRO A 419 -53.90 -13.79 -15.06
C PRO A 419 -52.86 -14.87 -15.42
N ILE A 420 -53.19 -15.70 -16.42
CA ILE A 420 -52.37 -16.87 -16.79
C ILE A 420 -50.95 -16.50 -17.27
N GLU A 421 -50.75 -15.28 -17.80
CA GLU A 421 -49.41 -14.84 -18.23
C GLU A 421 -48.42 -14.72 -17.06
N MET A 422 -48.90 -14.50 -15.84
CA MET A 422 -48.06 -14.48 -14.64
C MET A 422 -47.58 -15.90 -14.29
N LEU A 423 -48.42 -16.92 -14.46
CA LEU A 423 -48.03 -18.32 -14.26
C LEU A 423 -46.99 -18.74 -15.30
N TRP A 424 -47.14 -18.32 -16.55
CA TRP A 424 -46.16 -18.58 -17.61
C TRP A 424 -44.80 -17.91 -17.37
N ARG A 425 -44.79 -16.73 -16.75
CA ARG A 425 -43.55 -16.06 -16.34
C ARG A 425 -42.90 -16.81 -15.19
N TYR A 426 -43.69 -17.23 -14.21
CA TYR A 426 -43.20 -17.98 -13.06
C TYR A 426 -42.66 -19.37 -13.45
N ALA A 427 -43.36 -20.12 -14.29
CA ALA A 427 -42.92 -21.43 -14.79
C ALA A 427 -41.60 -21.34 -15.56
N ARG A 428 -41.40 -20.26 -16.35
CA ARG A 428 -40.11 -20.00 -17.00
C ARG A 428 -38.98 -19.70 -16.02
N SER A 429 -39.27 -18.99 -14.91
CA SER A 429 -38.25 -18.71 -13.89
C SER A 429 -37.80 -19.96 -13.10
N ILE A 430 -38.64 -21.00 -13.05
CA ILE A 430 -38.32 -22.28 -12.39
C ILE A 430 -37.85 -23.36 -13.38
N GLY A 431 -37.66 -23.01 -14.66
CA GLY A 431 -37.13 -23.92 -15.67
C GLY A 431 -38.13 -24.94 -16.24
N LEU A 432 -39.44 -24.79 -16.01
CA LEU A 432 -40.46 -25.67 -16.60
C LEU A 432 -40.69 -25.31 -18.08
N SER A 433 -40.41 -26.26 -18.98
CA SER A 433 -40.70 -26.14 -20.41
C SER A 433 -42.01 -26.87 -20.76
N VAL A 434 -43.09 -26.11 -20.90
CA VAL A 434 -44.45 -26.60 -21.25
C VAL A 434 -44.97 -25.87 -22.48
N GLN A 435 -45.89 -26.50 -23.24
CA GLN A 435 -46.36 -25.97 -24.53
C GLN A 435 -47.82 -25.48 -24.49
N THR A 436 -48.62 -25.94 -23.52
CA THR A 436 -50.03 -25.55 -23.40
C THR A 436 -50.40 -25.09 -21.99
N ASP A 437 -51.50 -24.34 -21.89
CA ASP A 437 -52.01 -23.78 -20.63
C ASP A 437 -52.46 -24.88 -19.64
N GLU A 438 -53.00 -25.99 -20.14
CA GLU A 438 -53.39 -27.14 -19.33
C GLU A 438 -52.16 -27.89 -18.79
N GLU A 439 -51.11 -28.04 -19.61
CA GLU A 439 -49.83 -28.62 -19.20
C GLU A 439 -49.12 -27.77 -18.16
N LEU A 440 -49.20 -26.45 -18.26
CA LEU A 440 -48.60 -25.52 -17.31
C LEU A 440 -49.16 -25.69 -15.90
N LEU A 441 -50.48 -25.75 -15.78
CA LEU A 441 -51.14 -25.92 -14.47
C LEU A 441 -50.85 -27.30 -13.89
N ALA A 442 -50.85 -28.35 -14.73
CA ALA A 442 -50.50 -29.70 -14.31
C ALA A 442 -49.04 -29.80 -13.84
N ALA A 443 -48.10 -29.18 -14.56
CA ALA A 443 -46.69 -29.17 -14.20
C ALA A 443 -46.42 -28.41 -12.89
N LEU A 444 -47.05 -27.25 -12.69
CA LEU A 444 -46.93 -26.50 -11.42
C LEU A 444 -47.57 -27.23 -10.24
N THR A 445 -48.66 -27.97 -10.47
CA THR A 445 -49.32 -28.79 -9.43
C THR A 445 -48.49 -30.03 -9.09
N ALA A 446 -47.89 -30.68 -10.09
CA ALA A 446 -46.99 -31.80 -9.89
C ALA A 446 -45.71 -31.39 -9.12
N GLU A 447 -45.13 -30.23 -9.46
CA GLU A 447 -43.99 -29.68 -8.73
C GLU A 447 -44.39 -29.34 -7.28
N ARG A 448 -45.57 -28.75 -7.05
CA ARG A 448 -46.09 -28.48 -5.70
C ARG A 448 -46.16 -29.77 -4.88
N ASP A 449 -46.73 -30.83 -5.44
CA ASP A 449 -46.96 -32.09 -4.75
C ASP A 449 -45.63 -32.81 -4.45
N LEU A 450 -44.66 -32.71 -5.37
CA LEU A 450 -43.31 -33.21 -5.16
C LEU A 450 -42.61 -32.49 -3.99
N ARG A 451 -42.68 -31.15 -3.95
CA ARG A 451 -42.08 -30.35 -2.86
C ARG A 451 -42.78 -30.50 -1.52
N ALA A 452 -44.11 -30.60 -1.52
CA ALA A 452 -44.87 -30.90 -0.30
C ALA A 452 -44.52 -32.29 0.26
N ALA A 453 -44.22 -33.27 -0.60
CA ALA A 453 -43.76 -34.60 -0.18
C ALA A 453 -42.33 -34.58 0.37
N GLU A 454 -41.43 -33.79 -0.21
CA GLU A 454 -40.07 -33.57 0.31
C GLU A 454 -40.09 -32.89 1.70
N GLU A 455 -40.92 -31.85 1.87
CA GLU A 455 -41.11 -31.16 3.15
C GLU A 455 -41.73 -32.06 4.23
N ALA A 456 -42.73 -32.89 3.86
CA ALA A 456 -43.36 -33.83 4.79
C ALA A 456 -42.42 -34.99 5.17
N GLY A 457 -41.61 -35.49 4.23
CA GLY A 457 -40.57 -36.51 4.47
C GLY A 457 -39.48 -36.02 5.43
N ALA A 458 -39.11 -34.74 5.34
CA ALA A 458 -38.17 -34.11 6.28
C ALA A 458 -38.74 -33.99 7.71
N SER A 459 -40.05 -33.81 7.87
CA SER A 459 -40.71 -33.73 9.19
C SER A 459 -40.92 -35.09 9.89
N LEU A 460 -40.93 -36.21 9.14
CA LEU A 460 -41.16 -37.56 9.66
C LEU A 460 -39.86 -38.27 10.11
N GLY A 461 -38.69 -37.68 9.84
CA GLY A 461 -37.38 -38.19 10.26
C GLY A 461 -37.01 -37.90 11.73
N ASP A 462 -37.79 -37.10 12.45
CA ASP A 462 -37.46 -36.64 13.82
C ASP A 462 -38.37 -37.20 14.93
N THR A 463 -39.18 -38.22 14.63
CA THR A 463 -39.98 -38.91 15.66
C THR A 463 -39.83 -40.42 15.57
N GLY A 464 -38.87 -40.98 16.33
CA GLY A 464 -38.94 -42.37 16.76
C GLY A 464 -37.63 -43.16 16.79
N GLN A 465 -36.84 -42.98 17.85
CA GLN A 465 -36.06 -44.08 18.41
C GLN A 465 -36.18 -44.07 19.94
N PRO A 466 -36.70 -45.13 20.57
CA PRO A 466 -36.80 -45.21 22.02
C PRO A 466 -35.42 -45.53 22.63
N ALA A 467 -35.18 -44.94 23.80
CA ALA A 467 -34.05 -45.25 24.66
C ALA A 467 -34.04 -46.74 25.05
N ALA A 468 -32.88 -47.37 24.92
CA ALA A 468 -32.54 -48.62 25.60
C ALA A 468 -31.09 -48.53 26.09
N ASP A 469 -30.94 -48.24 27.39
CA ASP A 469 -29.86 -48.79 28.23
C ASP A 469 -29.87 -50.32 28.07
N THR A 470 -28.79 -51.10 28.09
CA THR A 470 -27.71 -51.14 29.09
C THR A 470 -26.65 -52.16 28.63
N GLN A 471 -25.42 -51.98 29.14
CA GLN A 471 -24.47 -53.01 29.62
C GLN A 471 -23.33 -53.54 28.72
N ALA A 472 -22.13 -53.28 29.26
CA ALA A 472 -21.01 -54.19 29.50
C ALA A 472 -19.85 -54.22 28.49
N ASP A 473 -18.81 -53.48 28.85
CA ASP A 473 -17.38 -53.77 28.65
C ASP A 473 -17.03 -55.17 29.22
N PRO A 474 -16.06 -55.93 28.67
CA PRO A 474 -14.66 -55.68 29.04
C PRO A 474 -13.59 -55.94 27.94
N ALA A 475 -12.52 -55.14 27.99
CA ALA A 475 -11.07 -55.47 27.91
C ALA A 475 -10.59 -56.49 26.84
N ALA A 476 -9.64 -56.15 25.95
CA ALA A 476 -8.18 -56.25 26.14
C ALA A 476 -7.56 -56.60 24.75
N PRO A 477 -6.22 -56.58 24.53
CA PRO A 477 -5.11 -56.29 25.44
C PRO A 477 -4.31 -55.01 25.12
#